data_AF-A0A7R9LU61-F1
#
_entry.id   AF-A0A7R9LU61-F1
#
_cell.length_a   1.000
_cell.length_b   1.000
_cell.length_c   1.000
_cell.angle_alpha   90.00
_cell.angle_beta   90.00
_cell.angle_gamma   90.00
#
_symmetry.space_group_name_H-M   'P 1'
#
loop_
_entity.id
_entity.type
_entity.pdbx_description
1 polymer ?
#
loop_
_entity_poly.entity_id
_entity_poly.type
_entity_poly.pdbx_seq_one_letter_code
_entity_poly.pdbx_strand_id
1 'polypeptide(L)'
;MSARGVVPVVRLPLDGHDCPFEAIITGALTELRSRDDLRRKKGIHLLRQYINQDMSDVSDDELNSFYDLSKTKIFDLMLGSGANNANDIKAGIVLMCILLDSMSSLVDKAKPVIYAPFANHLRNLNHNFSDMELLDLSACAVGKIAINSGAVITNFVDFEIRRAIENLSPDKNEIKRHSAVLNLRELANVTPTYFFSQVNLFFENIFLTINDPKIRDSAVSALRSALYVVAERERISHDLKDNKSRIDQQIPKCFKICFE
;
A
#
# COMPACT_ATOMS: atom_id res chain seq x y z
N MET A 1 -21.39 20.13 -27.30
CA MET A 1 -21.87 18.73 -27.27
C MET A 1 -20.65 17.83 -27.38
N SER A 2 -20.14 17.31 -26.25
CA SER A 2 -18.99 16.40 -26.24
C SER A 2 -19.48 15.06 -25.72
N ALA A 3 -19.49 14.06 -26.60
CA ALA A 3 -19.89 12.69 -26.28
C ALA A 3 -18.90 12.07 -25.30
N ARG A 4 -19.36 11.74 -24.09
CA ARG A 4 -18.66 10.84 -23.18
C ARG A 4 -18.81 9.43 -23.74
N GLY A 5 -17.71 8.85 -24.22
CA GLY A 5 -17.66 7.45 -24.62
C GLY A 5 -17.94 6.56 -23.41
N VAL A 6 -19.10 5.92 -23.41
CA VAL A 6 -19.44 4.83 -22.49
C VAL A 6 -18.58 3.64 -22.91
N VAL A 7 -17.67 3.22 -22.04
CA VAL A 7 -16.92 1.96 -22.23
C VAL A 7 -17.95 0.83 -22.17
N PRO A 8 -18.00 -0.07 -23.17
CA PRO A 8 -19.00 -1.13 -23.19
C PRO A 8 -18.76 -2.11 -22.04
N VAL A 9 -19.80 -2.32 -21.23
CA VAL A 9 -19.85 -3.39 -20.22
C VAL A 9 -19.93 -4.70 -20.99
N VAL A 10 -18.81 -5.41 -21.10
CA VAL A 10 -18.75 -6.75 -21.69
C VAL A 10 -19.40 -7.71 -20.71
N ARG A 11 -20.68 -8.04 -20.92
CA ARG A 11 -21.31 -9.20 -20.27
C ARG A 11 -20.78 -10.46 -20.96
N LEU A 12 -19.92 -11.19 -20.26
CA LEU A 12 -19.45 -12.51 -20.71
C LEU A 12 -20.59 -13.54 -20.58
N PRO A 13 -20.69 -14.51 -21.51
CA PRO A 13 -21.75 -15.51 -21.52
C PRO A 13 -21.58 -16.49 -20.35
N LEU A 14 -22.67 -16.74 -19.64
CA LEU A 14 -22.77 -17.73 -18.56
C LEU A 14 -23.25 -19.05 -19.15
N ASP A 15 -22.34 -19.92 -19.56
CA ASP A 15 -22.64 -21.32 -19.87
C ASP A 15 -21.62 -22.25 -19.21
N GLY A 16 -22.10 -23.13 -18.33
CA GLY A 16 -21.48 -24.42 -17.98
C GLY A 16 -20.29 -24.41 -17.01
N HIS A 17 -20.55 -24.76 -15.75
CA HIS A 17 -19.62 -25.34 -14.75
C HIS A 17 -18.31 -24.62 -14.35
N ASP A 18 -17.95 -23.48 -14.93
CA ASP A 18 -16.89 -22.63 -14.40
C ASP A 18 -17.47 -21.60 -13.42
N CYS A 19 -16.93 -21.53 -12.20
CA CYS A 19 -17.33 -20.53 -11.22
C CYS A 19 -17.17 -19.12 -11.86
N PRO A 20 -18.24 -18.30 -11.94
CA PRO A 20 -18.21 -17.04 -12.69
C PRO A 20 -17.11 -16.08 -12.19
N PHE A 21 -16.78 -16.17 -10.90
CA PHE A 21 -15.69 -15.40 -10.32
C PHE A 21 -14.28 -15.86 -10.73
N GLU A 22 -14.06 -17.15 -11.05
CA GLU A 22 -12.73 -17.62 -11.47
C GLU A 22 -12.32 -17.07 -12.83
N ALA A 23 -13.26 -17.01 -13.77
CA ALA A 23 -13.04 -16.41 -15.09
C ALA A 23 -12.70 -14.92 -14.98
N ILE A 24 -13.42 -14.19 -14.12
CA ILE A 24 -13.18 -12.75 -13.88
C ILE A 24 -11.81 -12.51 -13.24
N ILE A 25 -11.46 -13.26 -12.18
CA ILE A 25 -10.14 -13.15 -11.53
C ILE A 25 -9.04 -13.47 -12.53
N THR A 26 -9.17 -14.55 -13.30
CA THR A 26 -8.15 -14.97 -14.27
C THR A 26 -7.99 -13.96 -15.41
N GLY A 27 -9.10 -13.39 -15.90
CA GLY A 27 -9.09 -12.30 -16.88
C GLY A 27 -8.40 -11.05 -16.35
N ALA A 28 -8.74 -10.63 -15.13
CA ALA A 28 -8.09 -9.49 -14.47
C ALA A 28 -6.59 -9.74 -14.27
N LEU A 29 -6.19 -10.94 -13.82
CA LEU A 29 -4.80 -11.33 -13.64
C LEU A 29 -4.00 -11.27 -14.94
N THR A 30 -4.60 -11.64 -16.07
CA THR A 30 -3.95 -11.54 -17.38
C THR A 30 -3.57 -10.09 -17.71
N GLU A 31 -4.45 -9.14 -17.40
CA GLU A 31 -4.17 -7.71 -17.57
C GLU A 31 -3.18 -7.17 -16.53
N LEU A 32 -3.27 -7.62 -15.27
CA LEU A 32 -2.38 -7.21 -14.18
C LEU A 32 -0.93 -7.67 -14.35
N ARG A 33 -0.72 -8.83 -15.00
CA ARG A 33 0.61 -9.38 -15.32
C ARG A 33 1.28 -8.67 -16.51
N SER A 34 0.56 -7.80 -17.21
CA SER A 34 1.10 -7.07 -18.35
C SER A 34 2.18 -6.07 -17.93
N ARG A 35 3.15 -5.84 -18.81
CA ARG A 35 4.16 -4.77 -18.62
C ARG A 35 3.62 -3.38 -18.94
N ASP A 36 2.46 -3.29 -19.57
CA ASP A 36 1.82 -2.04 -19.94
C ASP A 36 0.94 -1.51 -18.78
N ASP A 37 1.28 -0.32 -18.30
CA ASP A 37 0.56 0.40 -17.24
C ASP A 37 -0.92 0.59 -17.54
N LEU A 38 -1.29 0.82 -18.81
CA LEU A 38 -2.68 1.01 -19.20
C LEU A 38 -3.47 -0.28 -19.07
N ARG A 39 -2.88 -1.41 -19.45
CA ARG A 39 -3.48 -2.74 -19.27
C ARG A 39 -3.61 -3.09 -17.80
N ARG A 40 -2.58 -2.83 -16.99
CA ARG A 40 -2.66 -3.02 -15.53
C ARG A 40 -3.78 -2.20 -14.92
N LYS A 41 -3.90 -0.91 -15.26
CA LYS A 41 -4.99 -0.03 -14.80
C LYS A 41 -6.37 -0.54 -15.22
N LYS A 42 -6.51 -1.06 -16.45
CA LYS A 42 -7.74 -1.68 -16.93
C LYS A 42 -8.12 -2.90 -16.10
N GLY A 43 -7.17 -3.78 -15.80
CA GLY A 43 -7.36 -4.94 -14.93
C GLY A 43 -7.82 -4.56 -13.51
N ILE A 44 -7.20 -3.53 -12.93
CA ILE A 44 -7.61 -2.96 -11.62
C ILE A 44 -9.06 -2.47 -11.67
N HIS A 45 -9.42 -1.71 -12.70
CA HIS A 45 -10.76 -1.13 -12.82
C HIS A 45 -11.82 -2.22 -12.99
N LEU A 46 -11.57 -3.21 -13.85
CA LEU A 46 -12.46 -4.34 -14.08
C LEU A 46 -12.75 -5.09 -12.77
N LEU A 47 -11.71 -5.42 -12.01
CA LEU A 47 -11.88 -6.17 -10.77
C LEU A 47 -12.60 -5.35 -9.69
N ARG A 48 -12.25 -4.06 -9.54
CA ARG A 48 -12.95 -3.16 -8.60
C ARG A 48 -14.42 -2.99 -8.96
N GLN A 49 -14.73 -2.86 -10.24
CA GLN A 49 -16.11 -2.74 -10.71
C GLN A 49 -16.90 -4.01 -10.38
N TYR A 50 -16.35 -5.18 -10.69
CA TYR A 50 -16.96 -6.47 -10.38
C TYR A 50 -17.23 -6.63 -8.88
N ILE A 51 -16.23 -6.34 -8.02
CA ILE A 51 -16.41 -6.47 -6.57
C ILE A 51 -17.46 -5.49 -6.04
N ASN A 52 -17.49 -4.26 -6.55
CA ASN A 52 -18.42 -3.24 -6.04
C ASN A 52 -19.86 -3.39 -6.58
N GLN A 53 -20.05 -4.00 -7.75
CA GLN A 53 -21.35 -4.09 -8.42
C GLN A 53 -21.96 -5.48 -8.34
N ASP A 54 -21.16 -6.51 -8.60
CA ASP A 54 -21.65 -7.88 -8.76
C ASP A 54 -21.51 -8.68 -7.46
N MET A 55 -20.58 -8.29 -6.58
CA MET A 55 -20.36 -8.98 -5.30
C MET A 55 -21.06 -8.30 -4.11
N SER A 56 -21.85 -7.24 -4.30
CA SER A 56 -22.59 -6.61 -3.19
C SER A 56 -23.79 -7.42 -2.73
N ASP A 57 -24.38 -8.21 -3.64
CA ASP A 57 -25.69 -8.85 -3.46
C ASP A 57 -25.60 -10.40 -3.38
N VAL A 58 -24.39 -10.95 -3.35
CA VAL A 58 -24.14 -12.40 -3.26
C VAL A 58 -24.24 -12.93 -1.83
N SER A 59 -24.39 -14.24 -1.69
CA SER A 59 -24.44 -14.90 -0.39
C SER A 59 -23.07 -14.90 0.33
N ASP A 60 -23.07 -15.09 1.65
CA ASP A 60 -21.85 -15.12 2.46
C ASP A 60 -20.93 -16.29 2.08
N ASP A 61 -21.52 -17.42 1.68
CA ASP A 61 -20.78 -18.61 1.23
C ASP A 61 -20.08 -18.37 -0.12
N GLU A 62 -20.74 -17.66 -1.05
CA GLU A 62 -20.14 -17.25 -2.32
C GLU A 62 -19.03 -16.21 -2.12
N LEU A 63 -19.22 -15.26 -1.20
CA LEU A 63 -18.19 -14.29 -0.82
C LEU A 63 -16.96 -14.98 -0.24
N ASN A 64 -17.14 -15.90 0.71
CA ASN A 64 -16.04 -16.65 1.29
C ASN A 64 -15.29 -17.48 0.23
N SER A 65 -16.02 -18.13 -0.67
CA SER A 65 -15.43 -18.89 -1.80
C SER A 65 -14.60 -18.00 -2.73
N PHE A 66 -15.11 -16.80 -3.04
CA PHE A 66 -14.39 -15.79 -3.82
C PHE A 66 -13.08 -15.36 -3.13
N TYR A 67 -13.14 -15.07 -1.84
CA TYR A 67 -11.96 -14.67 -1.06
C TYR A 67 -10.94 -15.80 -0.95
N ASP A 68 -11.37 -17.03 -0.74
CA ASP A 68 -10.48 -18.19 -0.66
C ASP A 68 -9.80 -18.49 -2.00
N LEU A 69 -10.52 -18.39 -3.12
CA LEU A 69 -9.92 -18.50 -4.45
C LEU A 69 -8.91 -17.37 -4.68
N SER A 70 -9.31 -16.13 -4.38
CA SER A 70 -8.46 -14.97 -4.58
C SER A 70 -7.19 -15.04 -3.75
N LYS A 71 -7.31 -15.47 -2.49
CA LYS A 71 -6.17 -15.76 -1.61
C LYS A 71 -5.26 -16.81 -2.24
N THR A 72 -5.81 -17.93 -2.69
CA THR A 72 -5.02 -18.99 -3.34
C THR A 72 -4.23 -18.46 -4.54
N LYS A 73 -4.86 -17.68 -5.42
CA LYS A 73 -4.19 -17.08 -6.59
C LYS A 73 -3.12 -16.06 -6.18
N ILE A 74 -3.36 -15.23 -5.16
CA ILE A 74 -2.36 -14.29 -4.63
C ILE A 74 -1.11 -15.03 -4.16
N PHE A 75 -1.29 -16.10 -3.38
CA PHE A 75 -0.18 -16.89 -2.85
C PHE A 75 0.59 -17.61 -3.97
N ASP A 76 -0.09 -18.16 -4.96
CA ASP A 76 0.58 -18.78 -6.12
C ASP A 76 1.43 -17.78 -6.92
N LEU A 77 0.92 -16.56 -7.11
CA LEU A 77 1.64 -15.50 -7.83
C LEU A 77 2.87 -14.98 -7.06
N MET A 78 2.80 -14.92 -5.73
CA MET A 78 3.88 -14.35 -4.91
C MET A 78 4.89 -15.39 -4.41
N LEU A 79 4.47 -16.64 -4.17
CA LEU A 79 5.27 -17.68 -3.51
C LEU A 79 5.28 -19.02 -4.25
N GLY A 80 4.30 -19.25 -5.13
CA GLY A 80 4.18 -20.47 -5.92
C GLY A 80 4.86 -20.32 -7.27
N SER A 81 4.10 -20.59 -8.33
CA SER A 81 4.60 -20.60 -9.71
C SER A 81 5.15 -19.24 -10.18
N GLY A 82 4.65 -18.13 -9.63
CA GLY A 82 5.02 -16.76 -10.00
C GLY A 82 6.22 -16.17 -9.25
N ALA A 83 6.75 -16.85 -8.23
CA ALA A 83 7.71 -16.28 -7.27
C ALA A 83 9.05 -15.80 -7.89
N ASN A 84 9.35 -16.19 -9.13
CA ASN A 84 10.56 -15.81 -9.85
C ASN A 84 10.33 -14.69 -10.90
N ASN A 85 9.09 -14.23 -11.08
CA ASN A 85 8.73 -13.20 -12.07
C ASN A 85 8.18 -11.96 -11.36
N ALA A 86 8.89 -10.84 -11.47
CA ALA A 86 8.50 -9.59 -10.84
C ALA A 86 7.09 -9.12 -11.23
N ASN A 87 6.63 -9.37 -12.47
CA ASN A 87 5.28 -8.97 -12.90
C ASN A 87 4.19 -9.81 -12.23
N ASP A 88 4.45 -11.08 -11.96
CA ASP A 88 3.51 -11.97 -11.29
C ASP A 88 3.39 -11.58 -9.81
N ILE A 89 4.52 -11.28 -9.16
CA ILE A 89 4.53 -10.75 -7.80
C ILE A 89 3.80 -9.41 -7.74
N LYS A 90 4.06 -8.49 -8.68
CA LYS A 90 3.33 -7.20 -8.77
C LYS A 90 1.83 -7.42 -8.92
N ALA A 91 1.40 -8.34 -9.79
CA ALA A 91 -0.01 -8.67 -9.96
C ALA A 91 -0.63 -9.23 -8.67
N GLY A 92 0.09 -10.11 -7.96
CA GLY A 92 -0.33 -10.64 -6.65
C GLY A 92 -0.52 -9.55 -5.59
N ILE A 93 0.45 -8.62 -5.49
CA ILE A 93 0.36 -7.49 -4.55
C ILE A 93 -0.82 -6.56 -4.91
N VAL A 94 -1.01 -6.24 -6.19
CA VAL A 94 -2.13 -5.39 -6.63
C VAL A 94 -3.48 -6.04 -6.35
N LEU A 95 -3.61 -7.34 -6.64
CA LEU A 95 -4.83 -8.11 -6.35
C LEU A 95 -5.13 -8.08 -4.85
N MET A 96 -4.13 -8.31 -4.01
CA MET A 96 -4.27 -8.21 -2.56
C MET A 96 -4.73 -6.83 -2.10
N CYS A 97 -4.13 -5.75 -2.63
CA CYS A 97 -4.56 -4.38 -2.29
C CYS A 97 -6.01 -4.10 -2.68
N ILE A 98 -6.47 -4.60 -3.83
CA ILE A 98 -7.87 -4.46 -4.26
C ILE A 98 -8.83 -5.16 -3.29
N LEU A 99 -8.49 -6.38 -2.87
CA LEU A 99 -9.32 -7.16 -1.93
C LEU A 99 -9.35 -6.54 -0.53
N LEU A 100 -8.22 -5.99 -0.07
CA LEU A 100 -8.17 -5.28 1.21
C LEU A 100 -9.07 -4.04 1.19
N ASP A 101 -9.03 -3.27 0.10
CA ASP A 101 -9.89 -2.09 -0.07
C ASP A 101 -11.39 -2.48 -0.09
N SER A 102 -11.76 -3.58 -0.77
CA SER A 102 -13.15 -4.01 -0.84
C SER A 102 -13.70 -4.59 0.46
N MET A 103 -12.87 -5.30 1.23
CA MET A 103 -13.26 -5.86 2.53
C MET A 103 -13.59 -4.76 3.56
N SER A 104 -13.01 -3.57 3.39
CA SER A 104 -13.32 -2.40 4.24
C SER A 104 -14.71 -1.80 3.98
N SER A 105 -15.29 -2.03 2.80
CA SER A 105 -16.60 -1.49 2.41
C SER A 105 -17.75 -2.44 2.74
N LEU A 106 -17.49 -3.74 2.87
CA LEU A 106 -18.49 -4.79 3.15
C LEU A 106 -18.65 -5.00 4.67
N VAL A 107 -18.63 -3.90 5.42
CA VAL A 107 -18.68 -3.87 6.89
C VAL A 107 -19.94 -4.55 7.39
N ASP A 108 -19.80 -5.80 7.84
CA ASP A 108 -20.44 -6.42 9.02
C ASP A 108 -20.40 -7.95 8.96
N LYS A 109 -19.90 -8.54 7.88
CA LYS A 109 -19.85 -9.99 7.73
C LYS A 109 -18.42 -10.50 7.73
N ALA A 110 -18.05 -11.09 8.88
CA ALA A 110 -16.87 -11.91 9.13
C ALA A 110 -15.58 -11.44 8.44
N LYS A 111 -14.82 -10.53 9.06
CA LYS A 111 -13.45 -10.22 8.63
C LYS A 111 -12.57 -11.44 8.89
N PRO A 112 -12.09 -12.20 7.88
CA PRO A 112 -11.03 -13.14 8.13
C PRO A 112 -9.77 -12.30 8.40
N VAL A 113 -9.00 -12.64 9.42
CA VAL A 113 -7.75 -11.96 9.79
C VAL A 113 -6.69 -12.30 8.72
N ILE A 114 -6.78 -11.71 7.52
CA ILE A 114 -5.85 -12.01 6.41
C ILE A 114 -4.58 -11.14 6.47
N TYR A 115 -4.45 -10.25 7.46
CA TYR A 115 -3.31 -9.33 7.54
C TYR A 115 -1.98 -10.01 7.82
N ALA A 116 -1.95 -10.98 8.74
CA ALA A 116 -0.68 -11.56 9.21
C ALA A 116 0.04 -12.42 8.14
N PRO A 117 -0.64 -13.32 7.40
CA PRO A 117 0.00 -14.06 6.32
C PRO A 117 0.56 -13.13 5.24
N PHE A 118 -0.26 -12.19 4.75
CA PHE A 118 0.14 -11.26 3.71
C PHE A 118 1.29 -10.35 4.15
N ALA A 119 1.20 -9.78 5.35
CA ALA A 119 2.30 -8.99 5.91
C ALA A 119 3.58 -9.82 5.90
N ASN A 120 3.57 -11.02 6.50
CA ASN A 120 4.73 -11.91 6.54
C ASN A 120 5.32 -12.20 5.16
N HIS A 121 4.50 -12.34 4.12
CA HIS A 121 5.00 -12.50 2.76
C HIS A 121 5.69 -11.23 2.25
N LEU A 122 5.10 -10.05 2.45
CA LEU A 122 5.75 -8.79 2.10
C LEU A 122 7.09 -8.59 2.84
N ARG A 123 7.19 -9.00 4.12
CA ARG A 123 8.44 -8.91 4.91
C ARG A 123 9.56 -9.78 4.33
N ASN A 124 9.17 -10.90 3.74
CA ASN A 124 10.07 -11.92 3.21
C ASN A 124 10.20 -11.86 1.68
N LEU A 125 9.61 -10.85 1.02
CA LEU A 125 9.74 -10.68 -0.43
C LEU A 125 11.22 -10.73 -0.79
N ASN A 126 11.54 -11.66 -1.70
CA ASN A 126 12.90 -12.02 -2.01
C ASN A 126 13.68 -10.78 -2.40
N HIS A 127 14.67 -10.43 -1.57
CA HIS A 127 15.63 -9.34 -1.76
C HIS A 127 16.52 -9.52 -3.02
N ASN A 128 16.21 -10.51 -3.86
CA ASN A 128 16.86 -10.80 -5.12
C ASN A 128 16.31 -9.92 -6.26
N PHE A 129 15.14 -9.30 -6.10
CA PHE A 129 14.60 -8.36 -7.08
C PHE A 129 15.12 -6.95 -6.78
N SER A 130 15.95 -6.40 -7.69
CA SER A 130 16.36 -4.99 -7.69
C SER A 130 15.34 -4.09 -8.39
N ASP A 131 14.08 -4.53 -8.50
CA ASP A 131 13.01 -3.79 -9.15
C ASP A 131 12.42 -2.76 -8.19
N MET A 132 12.76 -1.50 -8.41
CA MET A 132 12.31 -0.37 -7.60
C MET A 132 10.79 -0.25 -7.53
N GLU A 133 10.10 -0.54 -8.63
CA GLU A 133 8.64 -0.47 -8.68
C GLU A 133 8.01 -1.54 -7.78
N LEU A 134 8.62 -2.72 -7.70
CA LEU A 134 8.17 -3.78 -6.81
C LEU A 134 8.37 -3.39 -5.33
N LEU A 135 9.47 -2.73 -5.00
CA LEU A 135 9.72 -2.24 -3.64
C LEU A 135 8.70 -1.16 -3.23
N ASP A 136 8.42 -0.20 -4.11
CA ASP A 136 7.39 0.82 -3.88
C ASP A 136 6.00 0.20 -3.73
N LEU A 137 5.66 -0.77 -4.58
CA LEU A 137 4.37 -1.46 -4.52
C LEU A 137 4.23 -2.29 -3.22
N SER A 138 5.31 -2.92 -2.76
CA SER A 138 5.36 -3.62 -1.48
C SER A 138 5.11 -2.67 -0.30
N ALA A 139 5.76 -1.50 -0.30
CA ALA A 139 5.53 -0.50 0.72
C ALA A 139 4.07 -0.03 0.77
N CYS A 140 3.49 0.30 -0.40
CA CYS A 140 2.07 0.63 -0.55
C CYS A 140 1.16 -0.47 0.04
N ALA A 141 1.49 -1.73 -0.20
CA ALA A 141 0.74 -2.85 0.32
C ALA A 141 0.83 -2.98 1.85
N VAL A 142 1.97 -2.71 2.47
CA VAL A 142 2.10 -2.60 3.92
C VAL A 142 1.19 -1.49 4.47
N GLY A 143 1.17 -0.32 3.81
CA GLY A 143 0.27 0.78 4.16
C GLY A 143 -1.21 0.40 4.06
N LYS A 144 -1.59 -0.33 3.02
CA LYS A 144 -2.94 -0.87 2.84
C LYS A 144 -3.32 -1.86 3.93
N ILE A 145 -2.42 -2.77 4.31
CA ILE A 145 -2.64 -3.67 5.44
C ILE A 145 -2.83 -2.86 6.73
N ALA A 146 -2.01 -1.83 6.96
CA ALA A 146 -2.12 -0.99 8.15
C ALA A 146 -3.50 -0.34 8.28
N ILE A 147 -3.98 0.37 7.25
CA ILE A 147 -5.30 1.03 7.28
C ILE A 147 -6.44 0.01 7.50
N ASN A 148 -6.32 -1.18 6.93
CA ASN A 148 -7.35 -2.20 7.05
C ASN A 148 -7.26 -3.03 8.35
N SER A 149 -6.19 -2.90 9.13
CA SER A 149 -5.94 -3.71 10.33
C SER A 149 -6.94 -3.49 11.49
N GLY A 150 -7.79 -2.46 11.43
CA GLY A 150 -8.83 -2.21 12.43
C GLY A 150 -8.24 -2.03 13.84
N ALA A 151 -8.73 -2.79 14.83
CA ALA A 151 -8.34 -2.63 16.23
C ALA A 151 -6.85 -2.88 16.53
N VAL A 152 -6.13 -3.63 15.67
CA VAL A 152 -4.71 -3.97 15.89
C VAL A 152 -3.74 -3.05 15.14
N ILE A 153 -4.24 -2.02 14.47
CA ILE A 153 -3.43 -1.08 13.67
C ILE A 153 -2.27 -0.46 14.47
N THR A 154 -2.48 -0.08 15.73
CA THR A 154 -1.44 0.53 16.57
C THR A 154 -0.24 -0.41 16.71
N ASN A 155 -0.50 -1.67 17.07
CA ASN A 155 0.55 -2.68 17.26
C ASN A 155 1.22 -3.04 15.94
N PHE A 156 0.45 -3.11 14.85
CA PHE A 156 0.97 -3.39 13.52
C PHE A 156 1.93 -2.28 13.05
N VAL A 157 1.51 -1.02 13.14
CA VAL A 157 2.31 0.13 12.73
C VAL A 157 3.57 0.25 13.59
N ASP A 158 3.46 0.10 14.92
CA ASP A 158 4.63 0.12 15.81
C ASP A 158 5.66 -0.97 15.43
N PHE A 159 5.19 -2.19 15.19
CA PHE A 159 6.04 -3.29 14.77
C PHE A 159 6.72 -3.01 13.41
N GLU A 160 5.98 -2.54 12.40
CA GLU A 160 6.54 -2.24 11.08
C GLU A 160 7.57 -1.11 11.12
N ILE A 161 7.34 -0.06 11.92
CA ILE A 161 8.29 1.05 12.09
C ILE A 161 9.58 0.54 12.73
N ARG A 162 9.50 -0.20 13.84
CA ARG A 162 10.70 -0.75 14.52
C ARG A 162 11.49 -1.66 13.60
N ARG A 163 10.82 -2.58 12.90
CA ARG A 163 11.48 -3.48 11.94
C ARG A 163 12.12 -2.72 10.77
N ALA A 164 11.48 -1.67 10.27
CA ALA A 164 12.06 -0.86 9.21
C ALA A 164 13.33 -0.15 9.69
N ILE A 165 13.31 0.45 10.88
CA ILE A 165 14.47 1.11 11.48
C ILE A 165 15.66 0.16 11.67
N GLU A 166 15.42 -1.06 12.18
CA GLU A 166 16.48 -2.08 12.29
C GLU A 166 17.15 -2.37 10.94
N ASN A 167 16.37 -2.30 9.85
CA ASN A 167 16.82 -2.53 8.49
C ASN A 167 17.48 -1.32 7.83
N LEU A 168 17.50 -0.14 8.47
CA LEU A 168 18.25 1.04 8.00
C LEU A 168 19.75 0.98 8.33
N SER A 169 20.14 0.06 9.22
CA SER A 169 21.52 -0.09 9.67
C SER A 169 22.49 -0.29 8.49
N PRO A 170 23.70 0.30 8.53
CA PRO A 170 24.62 0.31 7.40
C PRO A 170 25.20 -1.08 7.06
N ASP A 171 25.11 -2.05 7.98
CA ASP A 171 25.47 -3.45 7.78
C ASP A 171 24.45 -4.23 6.92
N LYS A 172 23.25 -3.67 6.72
CA LYS A 172 22.21 -4.30 5.91
C LYS A 172 22.44 -4.06 4.43
N ASN A 173 21.98 -4.99 3.59
CA ASN A 173 22.10 -4.84 2.15
C ASN A 173 21.30 -3.61 1.65
N GLU A 174 21.74 -3.04 0.52
CA GLU A 174 21.17 -1.81 -0.03
C GLU A 174 19.66 -1.92 -0.29
N ILE A 175 19.21 -3.04 -0.85
CA ILE A 175 17.80 -3.31 -1.18
C ILE A 175 16.92 -3.33 0.10
N LYS A 176 17.40 -3.93 1.20
CA LYS A 176 16.68 -3.94 2.49
C LYS A 176 16.54 -2.55 3.06
N ARG A 177 17.62 -1.77 3.05
CA ARG A 177 17.59 -0.38 3.52
C ARG A 177 16.63 0.46 2.67
N HIS A 178 16.69 0.29 1.35
CA HIS A 178 15.78 1.00 0.43
C HIS A 178 14.32 0.64 0.73
N SER A 179 13.99 -0.65 0.80
CA SER A 179 12.66 -1.14 1.16
C SER A 179 12.18 -0.60 2.52
N ALA A 180 13.05 -0.58 3.53
CA ALA A 180 12.75 -0.04 4.85
C ALA A 180 12.40 1.46 4.81
N VAL A 181 13.16 2.25 4.04
CA VAL A 181 12.87 3.68 3.83
C VAL A 181 11.51 3.89 3.17
N LEU A 182 11.18 3.08 2.16
CA LEU A 182 9.89 3.16 1.47
C LEU A 182 8.73 2.78 2.40
N ASN A 183 8.89 1.76 3.24
CA ASN A 183 7.90 1.40 4.25
C ASN A 183 7.66 2.54 5.24
N LEU A 184 8.72 3.18 5.74
CA LEU A 184 8.60 4.33 6.65
C LEU A 184 7.88 5.51 5.98
N ARG A 185 8.22 5.81 4.73
CA ARG A 185 7.52 6.84 3.93
C ARG A 185 6.03 6.54 3.83
N GLU A 186 5.70 5.30 3.47
CA GLU A 186 4.30 4.92 3.26
C GLU A 186 3.50 4.98 4.56
N LEU A 187 4.04 4.43 5.66
CA LEU A 187 3.40 4.48 6.97
C LEU A 187 3.18 5.93 7.44
N ALA A 188 4.15 6.82 7.22
CA ALA A 188 3.98 8.24 7.52
C ALA A 188 2.82 8.88 6.72
N ASN A 189 2.64 8.50 5.46
CA ASN A 189 1.56 9.04 4.61
C ASN A 189 0.18 8.48 4.99
N VAL A 190 0.09 7.17 5.24
CA VAL A 190 -1.20 6.48 5.36
C VAL A 190 -1.71 6.34 6.79
N THR A 191 -0.80 6.37 7.78
CA THR A 191 -1.14 6.22 9.20
C THR A 191 -0.51 7.33 10.07
N PRO A 192 -0.67 8.62 9.72
CA PRO A 192 0.07 9.73 10.33
C PRO A 192 -0.08 9.80 11.85
N THR A 193 -1.28 9.56 12.40
CA THR A 193 -1.53 9.54 13.85
C THR A 193 -0.70 8.48 14.57
N TYR A 194 -0.64 7.27 14.02
CA TYR A 194 0.11 6.15 14.60
C TYR A 194 1.61 6.33 14.41
N PHE A 195 2.03 6.78 13.22
CA PHE A 195 3.43 7.08 12.91
C PHE A 195 3.99 8.17 13.84
N PHE A 196 3.21 9.21 14.14
CA PHE A 196 3.65 10.28 15.03
C PHE A 196 4.12 9.76 16.40
N SER A 197 3.50 8.68 16.91
CA SER A 197 3.89 8.09 18.20
C SER A 197 5.33 7.57 18.23
N GLN A 198 5.92 7.28 17.06
CA GLN A 198 7.31 6.81 16.90
C GLN A 198 8.19 7.81 16.14
N VAL A 199 7.77 9.07 16.03
CA VAL A 199 8.45 10.05 15.17
C VAL A 199 9.88 10.36 15.62
N ASN A 200 10.15 10.36 16.93
CA ASN A 200 11.50 10.57 17.47
C ASN A 200 12.44 9.46 17.03
N LEU A 201 12.00 8.20 17.16
CA LEU A 201 12.77 7.03 16.74
C LEU A 201 13.06 7.07 15.23
N PHE A 202 12.12 7.55 14.42
CA PHE A 202 12.35 7.77 13.00
C PHE A 202 13.47 8.80 12.76
N PHE A 203 13.39 9.99 13.39
CA PHE A 203 14.38 11.05 13.17
C PHE A 203 15.78 10.68 13.68
N GLU A 204 15.88 9.89 14.74
CA GLU A 204 17.18 9.39 15.24
C GLU A 204 17.90 8.51 14.21
N ASN A 205 17.15 7.80 13.35
CA ASN A 205 17.70 6.76 12.47
C ASN A 205 17.73 7.13 10.98
N ILE A 206 16.83 7.98 10.49
CA ILE A 206 16.72 8.29 9.05
C ILE A 206 18.00 8.92 8.47
N PHE A 207 18.72 9.72 9.27
CA PHE A 207 19.96 10.39 8.82
C PHE A 207 21.11 9.41 8.53
N LEU A 208 21.03 8.17 9.03
CA LEU A 208 21.97 7.10 8.66
C LEU A 208 21.89 6.77 7.15
N THR A 209 20.72 6.97 6.54
CA THR A 209 20.47 6.62 5.14
C THR A 209 20.58 7.79 4.16
N ILE A 210 20.37 9.03 4.60
CA ILE A 210 20.41 10.22 3.73
C ILE A 210 21.79 10.45 3.10
N ASN A 211 22.85 10.06 3.82
CA ASN A 211 24.22 10.20 3.32
C ASN A 211 24.53 9.25 2.16
N ASP A 212 23.81 8.13 2.04
CA ASP A 212 24.05 7.16 0.98
C ASP A 212 23.43 7.64 -0.34
N PRO A 213 24.23 7.83 -1.41
CA PRO A 213 23.76 8.41 -2.66
C PRO A 213 22.69 7.57 -3.38
N LYS A 214 22.63 6.25 -3.13
CA LYS A 214 21.72 5.35 -3.87
C LYS A 214 20.30 5.29 -3.29
N ILE A 215 20.16 5.58 -2.00
CA ILE A 215 18.87 5.57 -1.30
C ILE A 215 18.43 6.98 -0.85
N ARG A 216 19.24 8.00 -1.15
CA ARG A 216 19.04 9.39 -0.74
C ARG A 216 17.66 9.92 -1.11
N ASP A 217 17.24 9.75 -2.37
CA ASP A 217 15.98 10.32 -2.85
C ASP A 217 14.78 9.73 -2.10
N SER A 218 14.78 8.43 -1.87
CA SER A 218 13.77 7.75 -1.07
C SER A 218 13.82 8.19 0.39
N ALA A 219 15.00 8.38 0.96
CA ALA A 219 15.17 8.83 2.34
C ALA A 219 14.67 10.27 2.54
N VAL A 220 14.97 11.17 1.59
CA VAL A 220 14.44 12.54 1.56
C VAL A 220 12.92 12.52 1.38
N SER A 221 12.38 11.62 0.56
CA SER A 221 10.93 11.48 0.40
C SER A 221 10.26 11.01 1.71
N ALA A 222 10.86 10.05 2.42
CA ALA A 222 10.40 9.62 3.75
C ALA A 222 10.48 10.75 4.78
N LEU A 223 11.58 11.50 4.79
CA LEU A 223 11.78 12.66 5.66
C LEU A 223 10.71 13.73 5.43
N ARG A 224 10.41 14.03 4.15
CA ARG A 224 9.34 14.96 3.78
C ARG A 224 7.98 14.50 4.31
N SER A 225 7.64 13.23 4.16
CA SER A 225 6.41 12.66 4.72
C SER A 225 6.37 12.80 6.24
N ALA A 226 7.44 12.45 6.95
CA ALA A 226 7.50 12.59 8.41
C ALA A 226 7.38 14.06 8.88
N LEU A 227 8.05 14.99 8.20
CA LEU A 227 7.95 16.42 8.49
C LEU A 227 6.53 16.95 8.26
N TYR A 228 5.84 16.46 7.24
CA TYR A 228 4.42 16.78 7.02
C TYR A 228 3.56 16.31 8.21
N VAL A 229 3.78 15.08 8.69
CA VAL A 229 3.07 14.55 9.88
C VAL A 229 3.31 15.43 11.12
N VAL A 230 4.54 15.88 11.35
CA VAL A 230 4.87 16.79 12.47
C VAL A 230 4.20 18.15 12.30
N ALA A 231 4.34 18.76 11.13
CA ALA A 231 3.77 20.07 10.85
C ALA A 231 2.24 20.06 11.00
N GLU A 232 1.57 19.00 10.55
CA GLU A 232 0.12 18.87 10.67
C GLU A 232 -0.33 18.73 12.13
N ARG A 233 0.39 17.97 12.95
CA ARG A 233 0.07 17.85 14.38
C ARG A 233 0.24 19.17 15.13
N GLU A 234 1.28 19.93 14.80
CA GLU A 234 1.49 21.27 15.37
C GLU A 234 0.39 22.23 14.90
N ARG A 235 -0.03 22.19 13.63
CA ARG A 235 -1.17 22.97 13.13
C ARG A 235 -2.46 22.67 13.90
N ILE A 236 -2.83 21.40 14.04
CA ILE A 236 -4.03 21.00 14.80
C ILE A 236 -3.91 21.45 16.26
N SER A 237 -2.73 21.32 16.86
CA SER A 237 -2.47 21.79 18.23
C SER A 237 -2.55 23.31 18.35
N HIS A 238 -2.14 24.05 17.31
CA HIS A 238 -2.22 25.51 17.25
C HIS A 238 -3.64 25.99 16.97
N ASP A 239 -4.40 25.36 16.07
CA ASP A 239 -5.81 25.66 15.78
C ASP A 239 -6.70 25.43 17.01
N LEU A 240 -6.39 24.42 17.83
CA LEU A 240 -7.04 24.21 19.14
C LEU A 240 -6.63 25.27 20.19
N LYS A 241 -5.47 25.91 20.02
CA LYS A 241 -4.94 26.95 20.92
C LYS A 241 -5.23 28.38 20.44
N ASP A 242 -5.56 28.57 19.16
CA ASP A 242 -5.84 29.86 18.51
C ASP A 242 -7.26 30.41 18.81
N ASN A 243 -7.77 30.08 20.01
CA ASN A 243 -8.56 31.04 20.77
C ASN A 243 -7.68 32.13 21.44
N LYS A 244 -6.35 32.14 21.25
CA LYS A 244 -5.46 33.30 21.55
C LYS A 244 -4.25 33.46 20.58
N SER A 245 -4.49 34.25 19.54
CA SER A 245 -3.61 35.17 18.77
C SER A 245 -2.14 34.84 18.37
N ARG A 246 -1.94 34.56 17.07
CA ARG A 246 -1.38 35.43 15.99
C ARG A 246 0.02 36.10 16.00
N ILE A 247 0.99 35.95 16.92
CA ILE A 247 2.23 36.79 16.85
C ILE A 247 3.60 36.12 17.09
N ASP A 248 3.85 34.83 16.81
CA ASP A 248 5.24 34.32 16.80
C ASP A 248 5.64 33.68 15.47
N GLN A 249 5.66 34.57 14.47
CA GLN A 249 6.45 34.43 13.25
C GLN A 249 7.95 34.48 13.58
N GLN A 250 8.57 33.33 13.87
CA GLN A 250 10.01 33.14 13.68
C GLN A 250 10.29 31.84 12.92
N ILE A 251 9.93 31.84 11.64
CA ILE A 251 10.65 31.01 10.67
C ILE A 251 11.61 31.96 9.93
N PRO A 252 12.94 31.78 10.05
CA PRO A 252 13.93 32.63 9.40
C PRO A 252 13.70 32.71 7.89
N LYS A 253 13.83 33.93 7.36
CA LYS A 253 13.59 34.33 5.96
C LYS A 253 14.50 33.65 4.91
N CYS A 254 15.26 32.62 5.24
CA CYS A 254 16.14 31.93 4.30
C CYS A 254 15.42 30.92 3.37
N PHE A 255 14.17 30.54 3.66
CA PHE A 255 13.45 29.55 2.84
C PHE A 255 12.77 30.11 1.57
N LYS A 256 12.82 31.42 1.33
CA LYS A 256 12.13 32.07 0.19
C LYS A 256 13.00 32.27 -1.06
N ILE A 257 14.27 31.87 -1.03
CA ILE A 257 15.21 32.09 -2.16
C ILE A 257 15.26 30.89 -3.11
N CYS A 258 14.80 29.70 -2.70
CA CYS A 258 14.98 28.49 -3.51
C CYS A 258 13.83 28.17 -4.49
N PHE A 259 12.68 28.87 -4.47
CA PHE A 259 11.52 28.50 -5.29
C PHE A 259 10.62 29.68 -5.69
N GLU A 260 11.22 30.75 -6.24
CA GLU A 260 10.59 31.48 -7.36
C GLU A 260 11.45 31.25 -8.60
#